data_AF-A0A1G8L1L2-F1
#
_entry.id   AF-A0A1G8L1L2-F1
#
_cell.length_a   1.000
_cell.length_b   1.000
_cell.length_c   1.000
_cell.angle_alpha   90.00
_cell.angle_beta   90.00
_cell.angle_gamma   90.00
#
_symmetry.space_group_name_H-M   'P 1'
#
loop_
_entity.id
_entity.type
_entity.pdbx_description
1 polymer ?
#
loop_
_entity_poly.entity_id
_entity_poly.type
_entity_poly.pdbx_seq_one_letter_code
_entity_poly.pdbx_strand_id
1 'polypeptide(L)'
;MRLKIATLTLIAVFFCLKVTGGELEAMQTLSEATTEKLCEITYRGKKEAIVPFTATAYSLSSVEKNEVIYLIEMQVANGCSLEARDSEGTSALNVAVLKGEPELLDHLLKIGADPMLKIRSKRPWVNGLNSFEFAALLYKHESSERRKGVVRILEEYQRHSN
;
A
#
# COMPACT_ATOMS: atom_id res chain seq x y z
N MET A 1 1.47 1.46 65.41
CA MET A 1 0.82 2.56 64.69
C MET A 1 1.85 3.66 64.40
N ARG A 2 2.35 3.75 63.16
CA ARG A 2 2.74 5.00 62.48
C ARG A 2 3.09 4.67 61.03
N LEU A 3 2.16 5.08 60.19
CA LEU A 3 2.15 5.08 58.73
C LEU A 3 3.17 6.12 58.23
N LYS A 4 4.02 5.77 57.27
CA LYS A 4 4.61 6.73 56.33
C LYS A 4 4.56 6.15 54.92
N ILE A 5 3.86 6.89 54.09
CA ILE A 5 3.54 6.68 52.67
C ILE A 5 4.69 7.23 51.83
N ALA A 6 4.74 6.76 50.57
CA ALA A 6 5.35 7.37 49.38
C ALA A 6 6.74 6.82 48.97
N THR A 7 6.72 5.67 48.31
CA THR A 7 7.58 5.46 47.14
C THR A 7 6.79 5.88 45.89
N LEU A 8 7.18 7.01 45.31
CA LEU A 8 6.72 7.48 44.01
C LEU A 8 7.07 6.40 42.98
N THR A 9 6.07 5.68 42.45
CA THR A 9 6.26 4.81 41.29
C THR A 9 6.44 5.68 40.06
N LEU A 10 7.71 5.94 39.74
CA LEU A 10 8.16 6.50 38.47
C LEU A 10 8.11 5.42 37.38
N ILE A 11 6.91 4.95 37.04
CA ILE A 11 6.67 4.31 35.74
C ILE A 11 5.48 5.07 35.17
N ALA A 12 5.84 6.24 34.65
CA ALA A 12 4.99 7.02 33.79
C ALA A 12 4.42 6.08 32.70
N VAL A 13 3.10 6.09 32.59
CA VAL A 13 2.47 6.00 31.27
C VAL A 13 2.74 4.62 30.62
N PHE A 14 2.35 3.54 31.31
CA PHE A 14 1.71 2.38 30.67
C PHE A 14 0.30 2.82 30.20
N PHE A 15 0.28 3.91 29.45
CA PHE A 15 -0.90 4.56 28.95
C PHE A 15 -1.37 3.71 27.79
N CYS A 16 -2.61 3.26 27.93
CA CYS A 16 -3.50 2.80 26.89
C CYS A 16 -2.90 2.83 25.48
N LEU A 17 -2.78 1.67 24.86
CA LEU A 17 -3.73 1.29 23.82
C LEU A 17 -3.41 -0.15 23.42
N LYS A 18 -4.43 -1.00 23.43
CA LYS A 18 -4.47 -2.14 22.52
C LYS A 18 -4.55 -1.55 21.11
N VAL A 19 -3.43 -1.03 20.61
CA VAL A 19 -3.27 -0.73 19.19
C VAL A 19 -3.34 -2.09 18.49
N THR A 20 -4.06 -2.14 17.39
CA THR A 20 -4.15 -3.28 16.48
C THR A 20 -2.73 -3.68 16.04
N GLY A 21 -2.06 -4.53 16.81
CA GLY A 21 -0.60 -4.69 16.79
C GLY A 21 -0.02 -5.03 15.41
N GLY A 22 -0.80 -5.66 14.52
CA GLY A 22 -0.33 -6.05 13.20
C GLY A 22 -0.18 -4.91 12.17
N GLU A 23 -0.90 -3.79 12.32
CA GLU A 23 -0.80 -2.64 11.40
C GLU A 23 0.41 -1.77 11.72
N LEU A 24 0.61 -1.48 13.02
CA LEU A 24 1.78 -0.75 13.52
C LEU A 24 3.08 -1.52 13.23
N GLU A 25 3.07 -2.84 13.42
CA GLU A 25 4.20 -3.71 13.08
C GLU A 25 4.53 -3.68 11.59
N ALA A 26 3.53 -3.62 10.71
CA ALA A 26 3.75 -3.54 9.26
C ALA A 26 4.40 -2.22 8.84
N MET A 27 3.94 -1.09 9.38
CA MET A 27 4.51 0.23 9.07
C MET A 27 5.94 0.40 9.60
N GLN A 28 6.22 -0.10 10.81
CA GLN A 28 7.59 -0.13 11.33
C GLN A 28 8.51 -0.95 10.43
N THR A 29 8.08 -2.16 10.03
CA THR A 29 8.83 -3.03 9.11
C THR A 29 9.11 -2.32 7.78
N LEU A 30 8.12 -1.63 7.22
CA LEU A 30 8.26 -0.88 5.97
C LEU A 30 9.27 0.27 6.08
N SER A 31 9.24 1.01 7.19
CA SER A 31 10.15 2.12 7.45
C SER A 31 11.60 1.63 7.62
N GLU A 32 11.81 0.57 8.40
CA GLU A 32 13.12 -0.06 8.61
C GLU A 32 13.70 -0.59 7.29
N ALA A 33 12.92 -1.38 6.54
CA ALA A 33 13.36 -1.92 5.26
C ALA A 33 13.65 -0.83 4.22
N THR A 34 12.89 0.27 4.21
CA THR A 34 13.13 1.42 3.33
C THR A 34 14.44 2.13 3.71
N THR A 35 14.74 2.26 5.00
CA THR A 35 16.01 2.83 5.49
C THR A 35 17.22 1.97 5.11
N GLU A 36 17.05 0.65 5.17
CA GLU A 36 18.06 -0.34 4.75
C GLU A 36 18.14 -0.55 3.22
N LYS A 37 17.32 0.18 2.45
CA LYS A 37 17.23 0.10 0.97
C LYS A 37 16.88 -1.30 0.46
N LEU A 38 16.09 -2.04 1.22
CA LEU A 38 15.62 -3.37 0.85
C LEU A 38 14.42 -3.26 -0.10
N CYS A 39 14.48 -3.95 -1.23
CA CYS A 39 13.36 -4.01 -2.17
C CYS A 39 12.43 -5.19 -1.96
N GLU A 40 12.77 -6.06 -1.01
CA GLU A 40 11.99 -7.21 -0.60
C GLU A 40 11.97 -7.28 0.92
N ILE A 41 10.83 -7.66 1.49
CA ILE A 41 10.64 -7.86 2.92
C ILE A 41 10.13 -9.27 3.18
N THR A 42 10.27 -9.74 4.43
CA THR A 42 9.56 -10.93 4.89
C THR A 42 8.48 -10.52 5.87
N TYR A 43 7.21 -10.68 5.49
CA TYR A 43 6.07 -10.41 6.36
C TYR A 43 5.26 -11.68 6.57
N ARG A 44 5.07 -12.08 7.83
CA ARG A 44 4.36 -13.32 8.20
C ARG A 44 4.86 -14.57 7.45
N GLY A 45 6.17 -14.69 7.29
CA GLY A 45 6.83 -15.81 6.62
C GLY A 45 6.71 -15.82 5.08
N LYS A 46 6.15 -14.77 4.49
CA LYS A 46 6.11 -14.58 3.03
C LYS A 46 7.07 -13.50 2.60
N LYS A 47 7.80 -13.76 1.53
CA LYS A 47 8.64 -12.77 0.86
C LYS A 47 7.76 -11.92 -0.05
N GLU A 48 7.81 -10.61 0.13
CA GLU A 48 6.98 -9.64 -0.62
C GLU A 48 7.87 -8.54 -1.21
N ALA A 49 7.54 -8.08 -2.41
CA ALA A 49 8.13 -6.88 -2.96
C ALA A 49 7.65 -5.65 -2.18
N ILE A 50 8.58 -4.78 -1.77
CA ILE A 50 8.26 -3.73 -0.80
C ILE A 50 7.28 -2.68 -1.35
N VAL A 51 7.40 -2.33 -2.62
CA VAL A 51 6.58 -1.27 -3.25
C VAL A 51 5.10 -1.64 -3.31
N PRO A 52 4.67 -2.76 -3.94
CA PRO A 52 3.27 -3.17 -3.91
C PRO A 52 2.77 -3.46 -2.49
N PHE A 53 3.62 -3.98 -1.60
CA PHE A 53 3.24 -4.21 -0.21
C PHE A 53 2.93 -2.90 0.54
N THR A 54 3.78 -1.88 0.39
CA THR A 54 3.58 -0.53 0.95
C THR A 54 2.28 0.08 0.45
N ALA A 55 1.96 -0.07 -0.85
CA ALA A 55 0.71 0.41 -1.43
C ALA A 55 -0.54 -0.20 -0.74
N THR A 56 -0.46 -1.42 -0.19
CA THR A 56 -1.60 -2.02 0.53
C THR A 56 -1.96 -1.29 1.83
N ALA A 57 -0.99 -0.59 2.43
CA ALA A 57 -1.16 0.17 3.67
C ALA A 57 -1.96 1.46 3.45
N TYR A 58 -2.09 1.95 2.22
CA TYR A 58 -2.78 3.21 1.90
C TYR A 58 -4.26 3.25 2.33
N SER A 59 -4.91 2.08 2.35
CA SER A 59 -6.33 1.95 2.76
C SER A 59 -6.50 1.71 4.26
N LEU A 60 -5.43 1.65 5.05
CA LEU A 60 -5.53 1.45 6.50
C LEU A 60 -5.88 2.77 7.19
N SER A 61 -6.94 2.76 8.00
CA SER A 61 -7.44 3.98 8.67
C SER A 61 -6.47 4.55 9.71
N SER A 62 -5.55 3.73 10.19
CA SER A 62 -4.52 4.08 11.18
C SER A 62 -3.24 4.65 10.56
N VAL A 63 -3.17 4.72 9.22
CA VAL A 63 -1.98 5.13 8.47
C VAL A 63 -2.27 6.41 7.69
N GLU A 64 -1.35 7.37 7.76
CA GLU A 64 -1.46 8.60 7.02
C GLU A 64 -1.13 8.36 5.54
N LYS A 65 -2.03 8.77 4.63
CA LYS A 65 -1.87 8.56 3.17
C LYS A 65 -0.55 9.12 2.62
N ASN A 66 -0.11 10.26 3.16
CA ASN A 66 1.14 10.91 2.75
C ASN A 66 2.38 10.13 3.20
N GLU A 67 2.30 9.42 4.32
CA GLU A 67 3.39 8.56 4.79
C GLU A 67 3.62 7.39 3.82
N VAL A 68 2.53 6.78 3.34
CA VAL A 68 2.60 5.70 2.35
C VAL A 68 3.17 6.19 1.02
N ILE A 69 2.75 7.36 0.55
CA ILE A 69 3.30 8.00 -0.65
C ILE A 69 4.81 8.24 -0.50
N TYR A 70 5.22 8.85 0.62
CA TYR A 70 6.62 9.11 0.92
C TYR A 70 7.46 7.82 0.93
N LEU A 71 6.97 6.75 1.56
CA LEU A 71 7.68 5.47 1.57
C LEU A 71 7.84 4.89 0.16
N ILE A 72 6.80 4.95 -0.68
CA ILE A 72 6.88 4.48 -2.08
C ILE A 72 7.92 5.28 -2.87
N GLU A 73 7.91 6.62 -2.76
CA GLU A 73 8.89 7.48 -3.45
C GLU A 73 10.32 7.16 -3.00
N MET A 74 10.54 6.99 -1.70
CA MET A 74 11.85 6.64 -1.15
C MET A 74 12.33 5.25 -1.59
N GLN A 75 11.43 4.26 -1.65
CA GLN A 75 11.75 2.92 -2.15
C GLN A 75 12.15 2.95 -3.62
N VAL A 76 11.42 3.71 -4.45
CA VAL A 76 11.77 3.90 -5.87
C VAL A 76 13.11 4.63 -6.01
N ALA A 77 13.35 5.66 -5.21
CA ALA A 77 14.64 6.37 -5.18
C ALA A 77 15.81 5.47 -4.73
N ASN A 78 15.54 4.46 -3.89
CA ASN A 78 16.49 3.43 -3.51
C ASN A 78 16.73 2.35 -4.58
N GLY A 79 16.04 2.43 -5.74
CA GLY A 79 16.20 1.51 -6.85
C GLY A 79 15.21 0.35 -6.86
N CYS A 80 14.20 0.37 -5.99
CA CYS A 80 13.15 -0.64 -6.02
C CYS A 80 12.23 -0.43 -7.23
N SER A 81 11.93 -1.53 -7.92
CA SER A 81 11.11 -1.46 -9.13
C SER A 81 9.67 -1.11 -8.79
N LEU A 82 9.15 -0.06 -9.42
CA LEU A 82 7.74 0.32 -9.37
C LEU A 82 6.82 -0.77 -9.98
N GLU A 83 7.38 -1.56 -10.90
CA GLU A 83 6.72 -2.69 -11.57
C GLU A 83 6.94 -4.03 -10.85
N ALA A 84 7.53 -4.00 -9.65
CA ALA A 84 7.62 -5.20 -8.82
C ALA A 84 6.22 -5.74 -8.52
N ARG A 85 6.12 -7.06 -8.48
CA ARG A 85 4.88 -7.77 -8.18
C ARG A 85 4.96 -8.40 -6.81
N ASP A 86 3.87 -8.32 -6.06
CA ASP A 86 3.69 -9.07 -4.82
C ASP A 86 3.57 -10.58 -5.09
N SER A 87 3.44 -11.37 -4.02
CA SER A 87 3.29 -12.82 -4.11
C SER A 87 2.02 -13.30 -4.84
N GLU A 88 1.04 -12.41 -5.05
CA GLU A 88 -0.19 -12.67 -5.81
C GLU A 88 -0.08 -12.24 -7.30
N GLY A 89 1.06 -11.65 -7.69
CA GLY A 89 1.35 -11.22 -9.06
C GLY A 89 0.86 -9.81 -9.41
N THR A 90 0.66 -8.96 -8.41
CA THR A 90 0.04 -7.64 -8.50
C THR A 90 1.08 -6.54 -8.26
N SER A 91 1.09 -5.49 -9.09
CA SER A 91 1.93 -4.30 -8.87
C SER A 91 1.24 -3.27 -7.98
N ALA A 92 1.96 -2.25 -7.51
CA ALA A 92 1.40 -1.18 -6.67
C ALA A 92 0.22 -0.46 -7.35
N LEU A 93 0.32 -0.23 -8.66
CA LEU A 93 -0.77 0.40 -9.43
C LEU A 93 -2.03 -0.46 -9.41
N ASN A 94 -1.88 -1.78 -9.57
CA ASN A 94 -3.00 -2.72 -9.50
C ASN A 94 -3.56 -2.86 -8.07
N VAL A 95 -2.75 -2.65 -7.02
CA VAL A 95 -3.25 -2.53 -5.64
C VAL A 95 -4.16 -1.31 -5.49
N ALA A 96 -3.77 -0.16 -6.04
CA ALA A 96 -4.62 1.04 -6.02
C ALA A 96 -5.96 0.82 -6.74
N VAL A 97 -5.94 0.13 -7.89
CA VAL A 97 -7.16 -0.29 -8.62
C VAL A 97 -8.03 -1.21 -7.76
N LEU A 98 -7.44 -2.26 -7.18
CA LEU A 98 -8.16 -3.25 -6.36
C LEU A 98 -8.87 -2.57 -5.18
N LYS A 99 -8.15 -1.70 -4.47
CA LYS A 99 -8.63 -1.00 -3.28
C LYS A 99 -9.58 0.17 -3.58
N GLY A 100 -9.64 0.61 -4.84
CA GLY A 100 -10.43 1.78 -5.22
C GLY A 100 -9.85 3.06 -4.63
N GLU A 101 -8.54 3.27 -4.74
CA GLU A 101 -7.83 4.44 -4.21
C GLU A 101 -7.38 5.35 -5.36
N PRO A 102 -8.25 6.28 -5.82
CA PRO A 102 -7.96 7.12 -6.98
C PRO A 102 -6.75 8.04 -6.75
N GLU A 103 -6.54 8.56 -5.54
CA GLU A 103 -5.40 9.45 -5.27
C GLU A 103 -4.05 8.71 -5.31
N LEU A 104 -4.00 7.48 -4.76
CA LEU A 104 -2.80 6.65 -4.87
C LEU A 104 -2.52 6.25 -6.33
N LEU A 105 -3.57 5.90 -7.07
CA LEU A 105 -3.47 5.54 -8.48
C LEU A 105 -2.87 6.69 -9.30
N ASP A 106 -3.41 7.90 -9.17
CA ASP A 106 -2.93 9.09 -9.86
C ASP A 106 -1.46 9.38 -9.51
N HIS A 107 -1.10 9.25 -8.23
CA HIS A 107 0.29 9.43 -7.82
C HIS A 107 1.23 8.40 -8.45
N LEU A 108 0.87 7.11 -8.43
CA LEU A 108 1.67 6.04 -9.04
C LEU A 108 1.85 6.24 -10.54
N LEU A 109 0.82 6.70 -11.26
CA LEU A 109 0.92 7.04 -12.68
C LEU A 109 1.87 8.22 -12.92
N LYS A 110 1.84 9.25 -12.06
CA LYS A 110 2.72 10.42 -12.15
C LYS A 110 4.19 10.08 -11.98
N ILE A 111 4.51 9.09 -11.13
CA ILE A 111 5.89 8.61 -10.96
C ILE A 111 6.27 7.51 -11.98
N GLY A 112 5.41 7.25 -12.97
CA GLY A 112 5.74 6.42 -14.13
C GLY A 112 5.34 4.95 -14.04
N ALA A 113 4.40 4.58 -13.17
CA ALA A 113 3.89 3.21 -13.13
C ALA A 113 3.20 2.84 -14.46
N ASP A 114 3.45 1.63 -14.97
CA ASP A 114 2.90 1.15 -16.25
C ASP A 114 1.47 0.57 -16.07
N PRO A 115 0.40 1.25 -16.56
CA PRO A 115 -0.96 0.72 -16.50
C PRO A 115 -1.21 -0.44 -17.46
N MET A 116 -0.29 -0.72 -18.38
CA MET A 116 -0.35 -1.87 -19.30
C MET A 116 0.29 -3.13 -18.70
N LEU A 117 0.95 -3.03 -17.53
CA LEU A 117 1.55 -4.17 -16.86
C LEU A 117 0.46 -5.18 -16.46
N LYS A 118 0.51 -6.35 -17.10
CA LYS A 118 -0.45 -7.43 -16.84
C LYS A 118 -0.23 -8.07 -15.46
N ILE A 119 -1.34 -8.34 -14.77
CA ILE A 119 -1.39 -9.11 -13.53
C ILE A 119 -1.01 -10.57 -13.83
N ARG A 120 -0.14 -11.16 -13.01
CA ARG A 120 0.33 -12.55 -13.13
C ARG A 120 -0.14 -13.40 -11.94
N SER A 121 -1.44 -13.68 -11.90
CA SER A 121 -2.05 -14.38 -10.77
C SER A 121 -2.37 -15.83 -11.10
N LYS A 122 -2.41 -16.68 -10.06
CA LYS A 122 -2.98 -18.03 -10.18
C LYS A 122 -4.51 -18.01 -10.35
N ARG A 123 -5.15 -16.87 -10.10
CA ARG A 123 -6.60 -16.69 -10.18
C ARG A 123 -7.00 -16.34 -11.63
N PRO A 124 -7.74 -17.21 -12.36
CA PRO A 124 -8.00 -17.00 -13.79
C PRO A 124 -8.77 -15.72 -14.11
N TRP A 125 -9.65 -15.28 -13.21
CA TRP A 125 -10.54 -14.13 -13.46
C TRP A 125 -9.82 -12.78 -13.51
N VAL A 126 -8.60 -12.69 -12.97
CA VAL A 126 -7.78 -11.45 -12.96
C VAL A 126 -6.46 -11.62 -13.73
N ASN A 127 -6.00 -12.85 -13.91
CA ASN A 127 -4.74 -13.12 -14.59
C ASN A 127 -4.77 -12.63 -16.05
N GLY A 128 -3.72 -11.90 -16.44
CA GLY A 128 -3.58 -11.36 -17.79
C GLY A 128 -4.26 -10.00 -18.01
N LEU A 129 -5.06 -9.51 -17.06
CA LEU A 129 -5.65 -8.17 -17.13
C LEU A 129 -4.60 -7.09 -16.87
N ASN A 130 -4.69 -5.98 -17.59
CA ASN A 130 -4.00 -4.72 -17.26
C ASN A 130 -4.87 -3.84 -16.32
N SER A 131 -4.36 -2.68 -15.91
CA SER A 131 -5.05 -1.82 -14.93
C SER A 131 -6.39 -1.26 -15.46
N PHE A 132 -6.51 -1.00 -16.76
CA PHE A 132 -7.76 -0.56 -17.38
C PHE A 132 -8.84 -1.63 -17.33
N GLU A 133 -8.51 -2.82 -17.81
CA GLU A 133 -9.41 -3.98 -17.85
C GLU A 133 -9.83 -4.38 -16.44
N PHE A 134 -8.89 -4.33 -15.50
CA PHE A 134 -9.14 -4.65 -14.10
C PHE A 134 -10.05 -3.62 -13.43
N ALA A 135 -9.82 -2.32 -13.65
CA ALA A 135 -10.68 -1.26 -13.12
C ALA A 135 -12.12 -1.37 -13.67
N ALA A 136 -12.27 -1.60 -14.98
CA ALA A 136 -13.57 -1.79 -15.62
C ALA A 136 -14.31 -3.02 -15.04
N LEU A 137 -13.59 -4.13 -14.83
CA LEU A 137 -14.14 -5.34 -14.23
C LEU A 137 -14.68 -5.08 -12.81
N LEU A 138 -13.88 -4.41 -11.96
CA LEU A 138 -14.26 -4.12 -10.58
C LEU A 138 -15.43 -3.12 -10.50
N TYR A 139 -15.43 -2.09 -11.33
CA TYR A 139 -16.51 -1.10 -11.37
C TYR A 139 -17.85 -1.71 -11.82
N LYS A 140 -17.81 -2.67 -12.76
CA LYS A 140 -19.00 -3.41 -13.20
C LYS A 140 -19.62 -4.23 -12.06
N HIS A 141 -18.81 -4.78 -11.16
CA HIS A 141 -19.29 -5.56 -10.02
C HIS A 141 -19.72 -4.69 -8.84
N GLU A 142 -19.02 -3.59 -8.59
CA GLU A 142 -19.30 -2.66 -7.51
C GLU A 142 -19.16 -1.21 -8.01
N SER A 143 -20.27 -0.55 -8.28
CA SER A 143 -20.24 0.85 -8.74
C SER A 143 -20.24 1.81 -7.54
N SER A 144 -19.05 2.30 -7.17
CA SER A 144 -18.86 3.32 -6.13
C SER A 144 -18.14 4.54 -6.69
N GLU A 145 -18.31 5.71 -6.07
CA GLU A 145 -17.64 6.95 -6.50
C GLU A 145 -16.12 6.82 -6.50
N ARG A 146 -15.55 6.08 -5.54
CA ARG A 146 -14.11 5.79 -5.51
C ARG A 146 -13.65 5.00 -6.74
N ARG A 147 -14.36 3.93 -7.11
CA ARG A 147 -14.04 3.13 -8.29
C ARG A 147 -14.30 3.87 -9.60
N LYS A 148 -15.34 4.71 -9.65
CA LYS A 148 -15.58 5.64 -10.77
C LYS A 148 -14.42 6.61 -10.95
N GLY A 149 -13.86 7.12 -9.85
CA GLY A 149 -12.65 7.94 -9.85
C GLY A 149 -11.44 7.21 -10.46
N VAL A 150 -11.21 5.95 -10.07
CA VAL A 150 -10.14 5.11 -10.63
C VAL A 150 -10.30 4.93 -12.15
N VAL A 151 -11.50 4.59 -12.62
CA VAL A 151 -11.78 4.43 -14.06
C VAL A 151 -11.52 5.75 -14.80
N ARG A 152 -12.03 6.87 -14.30
CA ARG A 152 -11.85 8.19 -14.92
C ARG A 152 -10.37 8.57 -15.06
N ILE A 153 -9.57 8.36 -14.01
CA ILE A 153 -8.14 8.68 -14.02
C ILE A 153 -7.40 7.87 -15.09
N LEU A 154 -7.68 6.58 -15.20
CA LEU A 154 -7.08 5.73 -16.24
C LEU A 154 -7.49 6.20 -17.63
N GLU A 155 -8.78 6.45 -17.88
CA GLU A 155 -9.26 6.96 -19.16
C GLU A 155 -8.64 8.33 -19.54
N GLU A 156 -8.47 9.22 -18.56
CA GLU A 156 -7.74 10.48 -18.72
C GLU A 156 -6.28 10.24 -19.09
N TYR A 157 -5.58 9.36 -18.37
CA TYR A 157 -4.20 9.01 -18.66
C TYR A 157 -4.04 8.47 -20.09
N GLN A 158 -4.89 7.55 -20.52
CA GLN A 158 -4.81 6.95 -21.86
C GLN A 158 -5.05 7.96 -22.99
N ARG A 159 -5.88 8.99 -22.76
CA ARG A 159 -6.10 10.06 -23.76
C ARG A 159 -4.89 10.97 -23.95
N HIS A 160 -4.05 11.14 -22.93
CA HIS A 160 -2.85 11.99 -23.02
C HIS A 160 -1.62 11.23 -23.54
N SER A 161 -1.63 9.90 -23.44
CA SER A 161 -0.52 9.03 -23.87
C SER A 161 -0.62 8.57 -25.34
N ASN A 162 -1.70 8.89 -26.04
CA ASN A 162 -1.93 8.63 -27.47
C ASN A 162 -1.85 9.92 -28.28
#